data_AF-A0A397Y6J8-F1
#
_entry.id   AF-A0A397Y6J8-F1
#
_cell.length_a   1.000
_cell.length_b   1.000
_cell.length_c   1.000
_cell.angle_alpha   90.00
_cell.angle_beta   90.00
_cell.angle_gamma   90.00
#
_symmetry.space_group_name_H-M   'P 1'
#
loop_
_entity.id
_entity.type
_entity.pdbx_description
1 polymer ?
#
loop_
_entity_poly.entity_id
_entity_poly.type
_entity_poly.pdbx_seq_one_letter_code
_entity_poly.pdbx_strand_id
1 'polypeptide(L)'
;MVGDVHLFNAATEGLVTVADKTIPEEISNGNIVVGASHGWLSFKDRHDHSVYVTDFYNSLAFKTNATMVPMPTFTALHHCQTEVVWNVAMSTSPGQQEEEDDWVVGIKFLGNQLSFCRPRRDLRWTNVSAPFKIFNNSNLMFSKRDKTFKLPAPVGNYLCSWDIQFHKDEYPAPKLHKLLFHNLPQLPLSMWELLDSCPREDHWVESPSGESFLVKWYSRVSLSPSLSTLPIVMVFREEDRKDGIIKMCYTEDIGDICIFLSKSEAFCVPASSCPGLKPNSIYVADRVFSVYDLTTKTFHHFKYPIDAPEKISRVPCWLPPVSV
;
A
#
# COMPACT_ATOMS: atom_id res chain seq x y z
N MET A 1 22.50 -17.31 3.96
CA MET A 1 22.96 -17.51 2.55
C MET A 1 23.34 -16.15 1.99
N VAL A 2 24.40 -16.02 1.20
CA VAL A 2 24.72 -14.76 0.49
C VAL A 2 24.25 -14.89 -0.95
N GLY A 3 23.59 -13.87 -1.48
CA GLY A 3 23.14 -13.87 -2.87
C GLY A 3 22.66 -12.51 -3.35
N ASP A 4 22.39 -12.45 -4.65
CA ASP A 4 21.95 -11.24 -5.32
C ASP A 4 20.44 -11.04 -5.17
N VAL A 5 20.04 -9.80 -4.98
CA VAL A 5 18.64 -9.37 -4.89
C VAL A 5 18.33 -8.46 -6.07
N HIS A 6 17.28 -8.80 -6.82
CA HIS A 6 16.83 -7.98 -7.95
C HIS A 6 15.55 -7.22 -7.58
N LEU A 7 15.57 -5.90 -7.76
CA LEU A 7 14.46 -4.99 -7.52
C LEU A 7 14.10 -4.26 -8.82
N PHE A 8 12.82 -4.04 -9.07
CA PHE A 8 12.39 -3.26 -10.22
C PHE A 8 12.41 -1.76 -9.89
N ASN A 9 13.13 -0.97 -10.68
CA ASN A 9 13.20 0.48 -10.54
C ASN A 9 12.29 1.14 -11.57
N ALA A 10 11.27 1.85 -11.07
CA ALA A 10 10.30 2.56 -11.89
C ALA A 10 10.88 3.69 -12.73
N ALA A 11 11.96 4.33 -12.26
CA ALA A 11 12.56 5.49 -12.93
C ALA A 11 13.44 5.08 -14.11
N THR A 12 14.15 3.95 -13.99
CA THR A 12 14.97 3.40 -15.08
C THR A 12 14.24 2.35 -15.91
N GLU A 13 13.01 2.01 -15.54
CA GLU A 13 12.20 0.92 -16.12
C GLU A 13 12.95 -0.42 -16.22
N GLY A 14 13.80 -0.72 -15.22
CA GLY A 14 14.75 -1.83 -15.28
C GLY A 14 14.99 -2.50 -13.95
N LEU A 15 15.60 -3.68 -13.98
CA LEU A 15 16.04 -4.38 -12.78
C LEU A 15 17.34 -3.78 -12.26
N VAL A 16 17.37 -3.47 -10.97
CA VAL A 16 18.56 -3.12 -10.21
C VAL A 16 18.95 -4.34 -9.39
N THR A 17 20.21 -4.75 -9.51
CA THR A 17 20.78 -5.85 -8.73
C THR A 17 21.52 -5.27 -7.53
N VAL A 18 21.15 -5.72 -6.32
CA VAL A 18 21.90 -5.51 -5.09
C VAL A 18 22.67 -6.79 -4.82
N ALA A 19 23.98 -6.75 -5.07
CA ALA A 19 24.85 -7.91 -4.94
C ALA A 19 25.20 -8.23 -3.48
N ASP A 20 25.59 -9.48 -3.24
CA ASP A 20 26.22 -9.94 -1.99
C ASP A 20 25.41 -9.66 -0.71
N LYS A 21 24.07 -9.64 -0.78
CA LYS A 21 23.22 -9.49 0.42
C LYS A 21 23.19 -10.80 1.21
N THR A 22 23.42 -10.70 2.53
CA THR A 22 23.12 -11.80 3.45
C THR A 22 21.61 -11.95 3.56
N ILE A 23 21.08 -13.02 2.97
CA ILE A 23 19.66 -13.37 3.03
C ILE A 23 19.39 -14.07 4.36
N PRO A 24 18.55 -13.48 5.24
CA PRO A 24 18.12 -14.12 6.48
C PRO A 24 17.43 -15.46 6.22
N GLU A 25 17.64 -16.43 7.11
CA GLU A 25 17.05 -17.77 6.95
C GLU A 25 15.52 -17.70 6.95
N GLU A 26 14.96 -16.79 7.74
CA GLU A 26 13.54 -16.47 7.82
C GLU A 26 12.97 -16.00 6.48
N ILE A 27 13.77 -15.38 5.61
CA ILE A 27 13.30 -15.01 4.27
C ILE A 27 13.42 -16.19 3.30
N SER A 28 14.47 -17.00 3.45
CA SER A 28 14.78 -18.12 2.55
C SER A 28 13.83 -19.32 2.67
N ASN A 29 13.18 -19.53 3.83
CA ASN A 29 12.35 -20.70 4.13
C ASN A 29 10.93 -20.68 3.53
N GLY A 30 10.72 -19.94 2.43
CA GLY A 30 9.46 -19.91 1.71
C GLY A 30 8.41 -18.96 2.29
N ASN A 31 8.82 -18.03 3.14
CA ASN A 31 7.92 -17.07 3.79
C ASN A 31 7.19 -16.17 2.78
N ILE A 32 5.99 -15.72 3.17
CA ILE A 32 5.09 -14.96 2.30
C ILE A 32 5.27 -13.48 2.62
N VAL A 33 5.71 -12.68 1.64
CA VAL A 33 5.67 -11.22 1.78
C VAL A 33 4.20 -10.79 1.85
N VAL A 34 3.85 -10.01 2.87
CA VAL A 34 2.46 -9.58 3.13
C VAL A 34 2.24 -8.09 2.92
N GLY A 35 3.31 -7.32 2.72
CA GLY A 35 3.24 -5.89 2.40
C GLY A 35 4.57 -5.19 2.67
N ALA A 36 4.61 -3.90 2.33
CA ALA A 36 5.72 -3.00 2.64
C ALA A 36 5.19 -1.64 3.10
N SER A 37 5.98 -0.92 3.88
CA SER A 37 5.71 0.45 4.34
C SER A 37 7.02 1.15 4.71
N HIS A 38 7.20 2.39 4.28
CA HIS A 38 8.42 3.21 4.48
C HIS A 38 9.73 2.48 4.13
N GLY A 39 9.73 1.64 3.08
CA GLY A 39 10.90 0.85 2.66
C GLY A 39 11.16 -0.41 3.50
N TRP A 40 10.38 -0.66 4.54
CA TRP A 40 10.41 -1.90 5.32
C TRP A 40 9.40 -2.90 4.78
N LEU A 41 9.77 -4.16 4.75
CA LEU A 41 8.92 -5.27 4.34
C LEU A 41 8.32 -5.94 5.55
N SER A 42 7.14 -6.49 5.36
CA SER A 42 6.53 -7.42 6.27
C SER A 42 6.39 -8.78 5.61
N PHE A 43 6.78 -9.84 6.30
CA PHE A 43 6.56 -11.21 5.85
C PHE A 43 5.93 -12.05 6.95
N LYS A 44 5.14 -13.03 6.54
CA LYS A 44 4.48 -14.03 7.39
C LYS A 44 5.16 -15.37 7.18
N ASP A 45 5.54 -16.01 8.28
CA ASP A 45 6.03 -17.37 8.28
C ASP A 45 4.89 -18.36 7.97
N ARG A 46 5.19 -19.37 7.16
CA ARG A 46 4.17 -20.34 6.74
C ARG A 46 3.86 -21.39 7.80
N HIS A 47 4.80 -21.68 8.70
CA HIS A 47 4.71 -22.78 9.66
C HIS A 47 4.09 -22.30 10.96
N ASP A 48 4.61 -21.21 11.54
CA ASP A 48 4.16 -20.71 12.84
C ASP A 48 3.27 -19.46 12.75
N HIS A 49 3.07 -18.93 11.53
CA HIS A 49 2.29 -17.73 11.26
C HIS A 49 2.79 -16.45 11.93
N SER A 50 4.02 -16.46 12.44
CA SER A 50 4.71 -15.28 12.98
C SER A 50 4.93 -14.25 11.87
N VAL A 51 4.82 -12.97 12.21
CA VAL A 51 5.11 -11.88 11.29
C VAL A 51 6.37 -11.16 11.71
N TYR A 52 7.16 -10.76 10.73
CA TYR A 52 8.39 -10.04 10.93
C TYR A 52 8.42 -8.81 10.04
N VAL A 53 9.01 -7.74 10.56
CA VAL A 53 9.27 -6.50 9.84
C VAL A 53 10.77 -6.37 9.60
N THR A 54 11.19 -6.12 8.37
CA THR A 54 12.60 -6.10 7.98
C THR A 54 12.96 -5.02 6.96
N ASP A 55 14.17 -4.48 7.05
CA ASP A 55 14.78 -3.55 6.09
C ASP A 55 15.49 -4.27 4.93
N PHE A 56 15.26 -5.57 4.73
CA PHE A 56 16.01 -6.38 3.76
C PHE A 56 15.98 -5.84 2.32
N TYR A 57 14.83 -5.41 1.78
CA TYR A 57 14.75 -4.73 0.47
C TYR A 57 14.85 -3.20 0.57
N ASN A 58 15.15 -2.64 1.74
CA ASN A 58 15.44 -1.22 1.84
C ASN A 58 16.77 -0.95 1.14
N SER A 59 16.71 -0.32 -0.02
CA SER A 59 17.87 0.06 -0.83
C SER A 59 18.74 1.12 -0.16
N LEU A 60 18.19 1.89 0.79
CA LEU A 60 18.95 2.85 1.61
C LEU A 60 19.69 2.16 2.77
N ALA A 61 19.30 0.94 3.11
CA ALA A 61 20.03 0.13 4.09
C ALA A 61 21.19 -0.59 3.39
N PHE A 62 22.32 0.12 3.22
CA PHE A 62 23.61 -0.44 2.77
C PHE A 62 24.24 -1.42 3.79
N LYS A 63 23.45 -1.96 4.71
CA LYS A 63 23.92 -2.93 5.70
C LYS A 63 23.99 -4.30 5.04
N THR A 64 25.10 -5.00 5.26
CA THR A 64 25.28 -6.40 4.88
C THR A 64 24.27 -7.34 5.55
N ASN A 65 23.82 -6.99 6.75
CA ASN A 65 22.81 -7.74 7.50
C ASN A 65 21.54 -6.92 7.67
N ALA A 66 20.39 -7.53 7.37
CA ALA A 66 19.09 -6.94 7.58
C ALA A 66 18.67 -7.00 9.05
N THR A 67 17.96 -5.96 9.48
CA THR A 67 17.27 -5.91 10.76
C THR A 67 15.99 -6.73 10.68
N MET A 68 15.70 -7.51 11.71
CA MET A 68 14.52 -8.35 11.81
C MET A 68 13.79 -8.03 13.11
N VAL A 69 12.56 -7.53 13.03
CA VAL A 69 11.73 -7.25 14.21
C VAL A 69 10.56 -8.25 14.24
N PRO A 70 10.53 -9.18 15.21
CA PRO A 70 9.42 -10.11 15.36
C PRO A 70 8.18 -9.40 15.88
N MET A 71 7.02 -9.74 15.33
CA MET A 71 5.72 -9.30 15.82
C MET A 71 5.06 -10.42 16.65
N PRO A 72 4.13 -10.09 17.56
CA PRO A 72 3.36 -11.10 18.27
C PRO A 72 2.59 -12.02 17.30
N THR A 73 2.20 -13.20 17.74
CA THR A 73 1.31 -14.09 16.97
C THR A 73 -0.08 -13.50 16.84
N PHE A 74 -0.74 -13.69 15.70
CA PHE A 74 -2.09 -13.18 15.49
C PHE A 74 -3.13 -13.84 16.38
N THR A 75 -4.22 -13.10 16.64
CA THR A 75 -5.40 -13.63 17.32
C THR A 75 -6.62 -13.17 16.54
N ALA A 76 -7.39 -14.12 16.01
CA ALA A 76 -8.61 -13.81 15.29
C ALA A 76 -9.73 -13.41 16.26
N LEU A 77 -10.45 -12.32 15.93
CA LEU A 77 -11.71 -11.98 16.58
C LEU A 77 -12.80 -12.98 16.15
N HIS A 78 -13.88 -13.05 16.92
CA HIS A 78 -15.03 -13.90 16.60
C HIS A 78 -15.57 -13.58 15.19
N HIS A 79 -15.75 -14.60 14.35
CA HIS A 79 -16.13 -14.50 12.92
C HIS A 79 -15.14 -13.76 12.00
N CYS A 80 -13.91 -13.50 12.44
CA CYS A 80 -12.84 -12.95 11.61
C CYS A 80 -11.77 -14.00 11.28
N GLN A 81 -10.87 -13.68 10.36
CA GLN A 81 -9.75 -14.53 9.97
C GLN A 81 -8.46 -13.70 9.93
N THR A 82 -7.33 -14.34 10.23
CA THR A 82 -5.98 -13.73 10.23
C THR A 82 -5.00 -14.46 9.31
N GLU A 83 -5.51 -15.35 8.46
CA GLU A 83 -4.70 -16.14 7.54
C GLU A 83 -4.24 -15.35 6.33
N VAL A 84 -5.17 -14.62 5.74
CA VAL A 84 -4.92 -13.79 4.55
C VAL A 84 -4.72 -12.35 5.01
N VAL A 85 -3.46 -11.92 5.06
CA VAL A 85 -3.09 -10.50 5.21
C VAL A 85 -3.35 -9.80 3.87
N TRP A 86 -4.07 -8.69 3.93
CA TRP A 86 -4.40 -7.86 2.78
C TRP A 86 -3.28 -6.87 2.48
N ASN A 87 -2.92 -6.05 3.47
CA ASN A 87 -1.80 -5.11 3.39
C ASN A 87 -1.31 -4.72 4.79
N VAL A 88 -0.14 -4.09 4.82
CA VAL A 88 0.49 -3.53 6.03
C VAL A 88 0.72 -2.02 5.83
N ALA A 89 0.57 -1.26 6.91
CA ALA A 89 0.92 0.16 6.99
C ALA A 89 1.64 0.43 8.31
N MET A 90 2.58 1.38 8.32
CA MET A 90 3.36 1.71 9.51
C MET A 90 3.31 3.22 9.77
N SER A 91 3.33 3.61 11.05
CA SER A 91 3.31 5.03 11.41
C SER A 91 4.59 5.76 10.98
N THR A 92 5.72 5.06 11.09
CA THR A 92 7.05 5.50 10.70
C THR A 92 7.93 4.27 10.48
N SER A 93 9.14 4.46 9.94
CA SER A 93 10.11 3.38 9.84
C SER A 93 10.93 3.23 11.13
N PRO A 94 11.33 2.00 11.51
CA PRO A 94 12.21 1.77 12.65
C PRO A 94 13.53 2.54 12.51
N GLY A 95 13.87 3.34 13.52
CA GLY A 95 15.14 4.06 13.61
C GLY A 95 15.21 5.41 12.89
N GLN A 96 14.11 5.93 12.31
CA GLN A 96 14.07 7.28 11.73
C GLN A 96 13.78 8.41 12.73
N GLN A 97 13.28 8.10 13.92
CA GLN A 97 13.06 9.05 15.01
C GLN A 97 14.00 8.74 16.17
N GLU A 98 14.18 9.70 17.10
CA GLU A 98 14.96 9.52 18.33
C GLU A 98 14.59 8.19 19.01
N GLU A 99 15.56 7.54 19.67
CA GLU A 99 15.43 6.15 20.14
C GLU A 99 14.20 5.89 21.03
N GLU A 100 13.55 6.92 21.55
CA GLU A 100 12.35 6.88 22.41
C GLU A 100 11.00 6.88 21.66
N ASP A 101 10.95 7.19 20.36
CA ASP A 101 9.67 7.24 19.64
C ASP A 101 9.14 5.83 19.31
N ASP A 102 7.89 5.60 19.72
CA ASP A 102 7.13 4.40 19.41
C ASP A 102 6.63 4.44 17.97
N TRP A 103 6.74 3.31 17.28
CA TRP A 103 6.12 3.11 15.98
C TRP A 103 5.02 2.05 16.07
N VAL A 104 3.99 2.20 15.24
CA VAL A 104 2.84 1.30 15.19
C VAL A 104 2.82 0.60 13.84
N VAL A 105 2.59 -0.72 13.87
CA VAL A 105 2.26 -1.52 12.70
C VAL A 105 0.76 -1.73 12.68
N GLY A 106 0.11 -1.35 11.58
CA GLY A 106 -1.27 -1.68 11.27
C GLY A 106 -1.32 -2.77 10.20
N ILE A 107 -2.03 -3.86 10.50
CA ILE A 107 -2.25 -4.95 9.55
C ILE A 107 -3.74 -5.03 9.24
N LYS A 108 -4.05 -5.04 7.95
CA LYS A 108 -5.38 -5.34 7.44
C LYS A 108 -5.41 -6.79 7.00
N PHE A 109 -6.44 -7.52 7.42
CA PHE A 109 -6.74 -8.86 6.88
C PHE A 109 -7.84 -8.79 5.84
N LEU A 110 -7.97 -9.83 5.03
CA LEU A 110 -9.18 -10.05 4.24
C LEU A 110 -10.38 -10.20 5.19
N GLY A 111 -11.44 -9.44 4.99
CA GLY A 111 -12.60 -9.41 5.88
C GLY A 111 -12.59 -8.19 6.82
N ASN A 112 -13.01 -8.38 8.07
CA ASN A 112 -13.41 -7.28 8.95
C ASN A 112 -12.44 -7.03 10.12
N GLN A 113 -11.25 -7.64 10.14
CA GLN A 113 -10.29 -7.44 11.21
C GLN A 113 -9.13 -6.54 10.79
N LEU A 114 -8.81 -5.58 11.65
CA LEU A 114 -7.55 -4.85 11.68
C LEU A 114 -6.81 -5.22 12.97
N SER A 115 -5.48 -5.23 12.92
CA SER A 115 -4.64 -5.46 14.09
C SER A 115 -3.55 -4.41 14.16
N PHE A 116 -3.39 -3.80 15.33
CA PHE A 116 -2.36 -2.80 15.60
C PHE A 116 -1.39 -3.30 16.66
N CYS A 117 -0.09 -3.02 16.49
CA CYS A 117 0.93 -3.38 17.48
C CYS A 117 1.98 -2.27 17.54
N ARG A 118 2.42 -1.91 18.76
CA ARG A 118 3.64 -1.14 19.03
C ARG A 118 4.77 -2.10 19.38
N PRO A 119 5.67 -2.46 18.45
CA PRO A 119 6.60 -3.57 18.67
C PRO A 119 7.56 -3.40 19.85
N ARG A 120 7.79 -2.16 20.30
CA ARG A 120 8.64 -1.83 21.46
C ARG A 120 7.90 -1.87 22.80
N ARG A 121 6.57 -1.89 22.82
CA ARG A 121 5.76 -1.79 24.06
C ARG A 121 4.72 -2.89 24.20
N ASP A 122 4.14 -3.34 23.10
CA ASP A 122 3.03 -4.26 23.08
C ASP A 122 3.52 -5.71 22.94
N LEU A 123 3.13 -6.56 23.89
CA LEU A 123 3.36 -8.01 23.82
C LEU A 123 2.27 -8.75 23.02
N ARG A 124 1.23 -8.03 22.57
CA ARG A 124 0.08 -8.59 21.84
C ARG A 124 -0.51 -7.57 20.87
N TRP A 125 -1.25 -8.06 19.89
CA TRP A 125 -2.02 -7.20 18.98
C TRP A 125 -3.25 -6.57 19.65
N THR A 126 -3.52 -5.31 19.36
CA THR A 126 -4.82 -4.69 19.54
C THR A 126 -5.68 -5.00 18.31
N ASN A 127 -6.63 -5.92 18.47
CA ASN A 127 -7.50 -6.37 17.37
C ASN A 127 -8.80 -5.55 17.35
N VAL A 128 -9.15 -5.03 16.16
CA VAL A 128 -10.30 -4.15 15.95
C VAL A 128 -11.17 -4.70 14.85
N SER A 129 -12.48 -4.76 15.09
CA SER A 129 -13.44 -5.03 14.02
C SER A 129 -13.67 -3.74 13.23
N ALA A 130 -13.48 -3.82 11.92
CA ALA A 130 -13.85 -2.77 11.00
C ALA A 130 -15.39 -2.58 11.02
N PRO A 131 -15.89 -1.34 10.87
CA PRO A 131 -17.30 -1.01 11.14
C PRO A 131 -18.26 -1.50 10.04
N PHE A 132 -17.74 -1.81 8.84
CA PHE A 132 -18.51 -2.28 7.69
C PHE A 132 -18.13 -3.73 7.37
N LYS A 133 -19.11 -4.55 6.98
CA LYS A 133 -18.96 -6.00 6.86
C LYS A 133 -18.17 -6.50 5.63
N ILE A 134 -17.62 -5.63 4.77
CA ILE A 134 -17.02 -6.02 3.48
C ILE A 134 -15.90 -5.05 3.06
N PHE A 135 -14.78 -4.95 3.77
CA PHE A 135 -13.59 -4.20 3.29
C PHE A 135 -12.77 -5.00 2.28
N ASN A 136 -13.46 -5.56 1.28
CA ASN A 136 -12.80 -6.30 0.23
C ASN A 136 -12.18 -5.25 -0.70
N ASN A 137 -10.86 -5.16 -0.61
CA ASN A 137 -9.95 -4.53 -1.56
C ASN A 137 -9.39 -3.11 -1.30
N SER A 138 -9.80 -2.37 -0.27
CA SER A 138 -9.14 -1.08 0.06
C SER A 138 -7.88 -1.29 0.91
N ASN A 139 -6.83 -0.50 0.72
CA ASN A 139 -5.62 -0.60 1.56
C ASN A 139 -5.69 0.29 2.80
N LEU A 140 -5.17 -0.23 3.91
CA LEU A 140 -4.85 0.54 5.10
C LEU A 140 -3.62 1.41 4.81
N MET A 141 -3.62 2.64 5.31
CA MET A 141 -2.44 3.52 5.26
C MET A 141 -2.35 4.34 6.54
N PHE A 142 -1.18 4.91 6.83
CA PHE A 142 -1.00 5.82 7.94
C PHE A 142 -0.86 7.28 7.49
N SER A 143 -1.79 8.12 7.92
CA SER A 143 -1.73 9.57 7.68
C SER A 143 -0.78 10.22 8.65
N LYS A 144 0.34 10.74 8.13
CA LYS A 144 1.28 11.56 8.90
C LYS A 144 0.64 12.88 9.33
N ARG A 145 -0.20 13.46 8.46
CA ARG A 145 -0.91 14.72 8.72
C ARG A 145 -1.86 14.61 9.91
N ASP A 146 -2.67 13.55 9.94
CA ASP A 146 -3.71 13.38 10.96
C ASP A 146 -3.26 12.48 12.13
N LYS A 147 -2.05 11.89 12.05
CA LYS A 147 -1.51 10.88 12.97
C LYS A 147 -2.47 9.71 13.22
N THR A 148 -3.16 9.27 12.16
CA THR A 148 -4.17 8.20 12.24
C THR A 148 -3.97 7.18 11.13
N PHE A 149 -4.33 5.93 11.40
CA PHE A 149 -4.51 4.94 10.34
C PHE A 149 -5.81 5.21 9.61
N LYS A 150 -5.81 5.15 8.28
CA LYS A 150 -6.96 5.41 7.42
C LYS A 150 -7.27 4.21 6.54
N LEU A 151 -8.55 3.94 6.35
CA LEU A 151 -9.05 2.88 5.47
C LEU A 151 -10.30 3.37 4.73
N PRO A 152 -10.26 3.47 3.39
CA PRO A 152 -11.46 3.71 2.60
C PRO A 152 -12.50 2.61 2.83
N ALA A 153 -13.72 3.02 3.13
CA ALA A 153 -14.84 2.13 3.35
C ALA A 153 -15.32 1.48 2.05
N PRO A 154 -16.04 0.34 2.13
CA PRO A 154 -16.61 -0.31 0.96
C PRO A 154 -17.54 0.67 0.23
N VAL A 155 -17.64 0.56 -1.10
CA VAL A 155 -18.36 1.51 -1.97
C VAL A 155 -17.71 2.90 -2.04
N GLY A 156 -16.76 3.22 -1.16
CA GLY A 156 -15.85 4.35 -1.34
C GLY A 156 -16.48 5.71 -1.03
N ASN A 157 -17.54 5.72 -0.22
CA ASN A 157 -18.25 6.93 0.21
C ASN A 157 -17.89 7.36 1.64
N TYR A 158 -17.09 6.56 2.34
CA TYR A 158 -16.59 6.88 3.67
C TYR A 158 -15.11 6.57 3.78
N LEU A 159 -14.43 7.28 4.67
CA LEU A 159 -13.07 7.03 5.10
C LEU A 159 -13.10 6.77 6.60
N CYS A 160 -12.63 5.60 7.02
CA CYS A 160 -12.49 5.28 8.44
C CYS A 160 -11.10 5.74 8.91
N SER A 161 -11.01 6.24 10.14
CA SER A 161 -9.74 6.59 10.76
C SER A 161 -9.64 6.08 12.20
N TRP A 162 -8.49 5.54 12.56
CA TRP A 162 -8.15 5.05 13.90
C TRP A 162 -6.97 5.84 14.44
N ASP A 163 -7.16 6.45 15.60
CA ASP A 163 -6.10 7.17 16.30
C ASP A 163 -5.02 6.19 16.79
N ILE A 164 -3.75 6.60 16.80
CA ILE A 164 -2.65 5.80 17.36
C ILE A 164 -2.50 6.00 18.87
N GLN A 165 -3.22 6.92 19.49
CA GLN A 165 -3.13 7.24 20.91
C GLN A 165 -4.32 6.71 21.73
N PHE A 166 -5.08 5.74 21.21
CA PHE A 166 -6.17 5.15 22.00
C PHE A 166 -5.68 4.74 23.40
N HIS A 167 -6.32 5.29 24.43
CA HIS A 167 -6.00 4.97 25.81
C HIS A 167 -6.27 3.48 26.07
N LYS A 168 -5.46 2.84 26.93
CA LYS A 168 -5.57 1.39 27.23
C LYS A 168 -6.98 0.95 27.68
N ASP A 169 -7.78 1.90 28.17
CA ASP A 169 -9.11 1.67 28.71
C ASP A 169 -10.25 1.90 27.69
N GLU A 170 -9.94 2.41 26.49
CA GLU A 170 -10.93 2.64 25.42
C GLU A 170 -10.72 1.68 24.24
N TYR A 171 -11.79 0.99 23.84
CA TYR A 171 -11.76 0.22 22.60
C TYR A 171 -11.62 1.18 21.41
N PRO A 172 -10.64 0.98 20.51
CA PRO A 172 -10.36 1.91 19.42
C PRO A 172 -11.51 1.95 18.39
N ALA A 173 -12.46 2.85 18.61
CA ALA A 173 -13.58 3.08 17.71
C ALA A 173 -13.13 3.96 16.51
N PRO A 174 -13.50 3.59 15.27
CA PRO A 174 -13.16 4.40 14.11
C PRO A 174 -13.95 5.70 14.09
N LYS A 175 -13.28 6.81 13.75
CA LYS A 175 -13.94 8.02 13.27
C LYS A 175 -14.30 7.83 11.79
N LEU A 176 -15.56 8.06 11.45
CA LEU A 176 -16.08 7.96 10.09
C LEU A 176 -16.13 9.34 9.44
N HIS A 177 -15.53 9.46 8.26
CA HIS A 177 -15.59 10.66 7.43
C HIS A 177 -16.40 10.38 6.17
N LYS A 178 -17.38 11.20 5.83
CA LYS A 178 -18.17 11.07 4.61
C LYS A 178 -17.44 11.73 3.44
N LEU A 179 -17.30 11.01 2.34
CA LEU A 179 -16.71 11.52 1.10
C LEU A 179 -17.81 12.05 0.19
N LEU A 180 -17.73 13.32 -0.20
CA LEU A 180 -18.64 13.94 -1.17
C LEU A 180 -17.90 14.20 -2.46
N PHE A 181 -18.32 13.52 -3.52
CA PHE A 181 -17.69 13.61 -4.83
C PHE A 181 -18.41 14.62 -5.72
N HIS A 182 -17.64 15.44 -6.43
CA HIS A 182 -18.14 16.33 -7.48
C HIS A 182 -17.17 16.37 -8.66
N ASN A 183 -17.56 17.10 -9.71
CA ASN A 183 -16.84 17.18 -10.98
C ASN A 183 -16.63 15.79 -11.64
N LEU A 184 -17.56 14.85 -11.42
CA LEU A 184 -17.45 13.48 -11.94
C LEU A 184 -17.24 13.48 -13.46
N PRO A 185 -16.43 12.55 -13.99
CA PRO A 185 -16.20 12.47 -15.42
C PRO A 185 -17.50 12.17 -16.16
N GLN A 186 -17.69 12.80 -17.32
CA GLN A 186 -18.81 12.51 -18.20
C GLN A 186 -18.53 11.21 -18.95
N LEU A 187 -18.96 10.09 -18.38
CA LEU A 187 -18.83 8.76 -18.98
C LEU A 187 -20.17 8.28 -19.54
N PRO A 188 -20.18 7.57 -20.67
CA PRO A 188 -21.39 6.93 -21.19
C PRO A 188 -21.85 5.81 -20.24
N LEU A 189 -23.14 5.47 -20.30
CA LEU A 189 -23.75 4.46 -19.42
C LEU A 189 -23.01 3.11 -19.48
N SER A 190 -22.59 2.67 -20.67
CA SER A 190 -21.83 1.42 -20.85
C SER A 190 -20.49 1.39 -20.12
N MET A 191 -19.86 2.56 -19.94
CA MET A 191 -18.62 2.66 -19.15
C MET A 191 -18.92 2.59 -17.65
N TRP A 192 -20.03 3.15 -17.18
CA TRP A 192 -20.46 3.00 -15.79
C TRP A 192 -20.79 1.54 -15.45
N GLU A 193 -21.56 0.87 -16.32
CA GLU A 193 -21.87 -0.56 -16.17
C GLU A 193 -20.59 -1.42 -16.16
N LEU A 194 -19.61 -1.07 -17.00
CA LEU A 194 -18.31 -1.73 -16.99
C LEU A 194 -17.58 -1.54 -15.66
N LEU A 195 -17.53 -0.32 -15.12
CA LEU A 195 -16.88 -0.03 -13.84
C LEU A 195 -17.55 -0.78 -12.67
N ASP A 196 -18.87 -0.85 -12.66
CA ASP A 196 -19.64 -1.57 -11.64
C ASP A 196 -19.41 -3.09 -11.69
N SER A 197 -19.07 -3.62 -12.86
CA SER A 197 -18.72 -5.04 -13.02
C SER A 197 -17.28 -5.39 -12.62
N CYS A 198 -16.40 -4.39 -12.50
CA CYS A 198 -14.97 -4.62 -12.24
C CYS A 198 -14.67 -4.68 -10.72
N PRO A 199 -13.79 -5.58 -10.27
CA PRO A 199 -13.22 -5.47 -8.94
C PRO A 199 -12.50 -4.12 -8.78
N ARG A 200 -12.91 -3.39 -7.74
CA ARG A 200 -12.41 -2.06 -7.43
C ARG A 200 -11.62 -2.06 -6.14
N GLU A 201 -10.51 -1.33 -6.13
CA GLU A 201 -9.72 -1.00 -4.96
C GLU A 201 -9.71 0.50 -4.75
N ASP A 202 -9.93 0.94 -3.51
CA ASP A 202 -9.88 2.36 -3.14
C ASP A 202 -8.63 2.60 -2.28
N HIS A 203 -7.78 3.51 -2.72
CA HIS A 203 -6.50 3.84 -2.10
C HIS A 203 -6.49 5.29 -1.67
N TRP A 204 -6.40 5.55 -0.36
CA TRP A 204 -6.14 6.90 0.16
C TRP A 204 -4.63 7.13 0.18
N VAL A 205 -4.16 8.26 -0.35
CA VAL A 205 -2.73 8.56 -0.45
C VAL A 205 -2.49 10.03 -0.12
N GLU A 206 -1.40 10.32 0.60
CA GLU A 206 -1.00 11.69 0.94
C GLU A 206 0.29 12.05 0.21
N SER A 207 0.33 13.23 -0.41
CA SER A 207 1.53 13.74 -1.04
C SER A 207 2.50 14.32 0.00
N PRO A 208 3.80 14.43 -0.35
CA PRO A 208 4.75 15.18 0.48
C PRO A 208 4.38 16.65 0.68
N SER A 209 3.61 17.25 -0.25
CA SER A 209 3.08 18.62 -0.14
C SER A 209 1.90 18.74 0.83
N GLY A 210 1.39 17.63 1.38
CA GLY A 210 0.27 17.61 2.33
C GLY A 210 -1.12 17.51 1.67
N GLU A 211 -1.16 17.39 0.34
CA GLU A 211 -2.38 17.11 -0.40
C GLU A 211 -2.80 15.65 -0.20
N SER A 212 -4.07 15.35 -0.39
CA SER A 212 -4.56 13.98 -0.31
C SER A 212 -5.39 13.61 -1.51
N PHE A 213 -5.25 12.36 -1.90
CA PHE A 213 -5.92 11.78 -3.05
C PHE A 213 -6.63 10.51 -2.64
N LEU A 214 -7.82 10.30 -3.21
CA LEU A 214 -8.45 8.99 -3.27
C LEU A 214 -8.32 8.48 -4.70
N VAL A 215 -7.61 7.37 -4.86
CA VAL A 215 -7.46 6.68 -6.14
C VAL A 215 -8.36 5.46 -6.17
N LYS A 216 -9.33 5.44 -7.07
CA LYS A 216 -10.18 4.28 -7.35
C LYS A 216 -9.58 3.52 -8.53
N TRP A 217 -9.11 2.32 -8.27
CA TRP A 217 -8.48 1.46 -9.27
C TRP A 217 -9.41 0.28 -9.59
N TYR A 218 -9.85 0.21 -10.85
CA TYR A 218 -10.73 -0.82 -11.37
C TYR A 218 -9.90 -1.81 -12.17
N SER A 219 -9.63 -2.96 -11.55
CA SER A 219 -8.93 -4.06 -12.21
C SER A 219 -9.89 -4.76 -13.17
N ARG A 220 -9.47 -4.98 -14.43
CA ARG A 220 -10.27 -5.77 -15.38
C ARG A 220 -9.80 -7.21 -15.31
N VAL A 221 -10.59 -8.07 -14.66
CA VAL A 221 -10.36 -9.52 -14.71
C VAL A 221 -10.86 -10.01 -16.07
N SER A 222 -9.95 -10.23 -17.03
CA SER A 222 -10.34 -10.96 -18.24
C SER A 222 -10.35 -12.47 -17.94
N LEU A 223 -11.45 -13.12 -18.30
CA LEU A 223 -11.50 -14.59 -18.41
C LEU A 223 -10.87 -15.08 -19.72
N SER A 224 -10.43 -14.17 -20.61
CA SER A 224 -9.79 -14.50 -21.89
C SER A 224 -8.46 -13.74 -22.09
N PRO A 225 -7.39 -14.38 -22.59
CA PRO A 225 -6.09 -13.73 -22.81
C PRO A 225 -6.05 -12.69 -23.94
N SER A 226 -7.13 -12.51 -24.70
CA SER A 226 -7.11 -11.83 -26.02
C SER A 226 -7.61 -10.39 -26.02
N LEU A 227 -8.18 -9.89 -24.92
CA LEU A 227 -8.51 -8.48 -24.78
C LEU A 227 -7.54 -7.85 -23.80
N SER A 228 -6.67 -6.98 -24.30
CA SER A 228 -5.87 -6.03 -23.53
C SER A 228 -6.81 -5.06 -22.80
N THR A 229 -7.41 -5.52 -21.71
CA THR A 229 -8.34 -4.71 -20.93
C THR A 229 -7.55 -3.96 -19.88
N LEU A 230 -7.03 -2.80 -20.28
CA LEU A 230 -6.30 -1.91 -19.39
C LEU A 230 -7.16 -1.57 -18.16
N PRO A 231 -6.58 -1.56 -16.94
CA PRO A 231 -7.30 -1.13 -15.75
C PRO A 231 -7.74 0.33 -15.91
N ILE A 232 -8.86 0.68 -15.28
CA ILE A 232 -9.35 2.06 -15.25
C ILE A 232 -8.96 2.65 -13.90
N VAL A 233 -8.46 3.88 -13.90
CA VAL A 233 -8.12 4.59 -12.67
C VAL A 233 -8.85 5.92 -12.64
N MET A 234 -9.43 6.26 -11.49
CA MET A 234 -10.01 7.57 -11.23
C MET A 234 -9.33 8.17 -10.01
N VAL A 235 -8.96 9.44 -10.11
CA VAL A 235 -8.33 10.17 -9.02
C VAL A 235 -9.25 11.28 -8.55
N PHE A 236 -9.37 11.39 -7.24
CA PHE A 236 -10.07 12.49 -6.59
C PHE A 236 -9.11 13.20 -5.64
N ARG A 237 -8.99 14.52 -5.77
CA ARG A 237 -8.21 15.38 -4.87
C ARG A 237 -9.10 15.87 -3.73
N GLU A 238 -8.60 15.83 -2.50
CA GLU A 238 -9.23 16.50 -1.34
C GLU A 238 -9.17 18.02 -1.53
N GLU A 239 -10.32 18.70 -1.48
CA GLU A 239 -10.39 20.17 -1.54
C GLU A 239 -10.61 20.81 -0.16
N ASP A 240 -11.53 20.23 0.63
CA ASP A 240 -11.99 20.79 1.90
C ASP A 240 -12.45 19.68 2.84
N ARG A 241 -12.26 19.91 4.13
CA ARG A 241 -12.70 19.01 5.20
C ARG A 241 -13.36 19.81 6.31
N LYS A 242 -14.63 19.51 6.57
CA LYS A 242 -15.40 20.16 7.64
C LYS A 242 -16.43 19.22 8.23
N ASP A 243 -16.55 19.20 9.55
CA ASP A 243 -17.59 18.45 10.29
C ASP A 243 -17.68 16.94 9.91
N GLY A 244 -16.52 16.30 9.69
CA GLY A 244 -16.45 14.89 9.28
C GLY A 244 -16.84 14.64 7.81
N ILE A 245 -16.99 15.69 7.01
CA ILE A 245 -17.23 15.62 5.57
C ILE A 245 -15.98 16.05 4.83
N ILE A 246 -15.53 15.25 3.87
CA ILE A 246 -14.40 15.53 2.98
C ILE A 246 -14.93 15.71 1.56
N LYS A 247 -14.70 16.88 0.98
CA LYS A 247 -15.03 17.17 -0.42
C LYS A 247 -13.91 16.67 -1.32
N MET A 248 -14.29 15.88 -2.31
CA MET A 248 -13.41 15.18 -3.22
C MET A 248 -13.75 15.59 -4.65
N CYS A 249 -12.79 16.21 -5.33
CA CYS A 249 -12.95 16.67 -6.71
C CYS A 249 -12.25 15.71 -7.65
N TYR A 250 -12.95 15.18 -8.65
CA TYR A 250 -12.31 14.40 -9.70
C TYR A 250 -11.26 15.24 -10.44
N THR A 251 -10.09 14.65 -10.68
CA THR A 251 -9.00 15.29 -11.41
C THR A 251 -8.29 14.31 -12.33
N GLU A 252 -7.82 14.82 -13.46
CA GLU A 252 -6.90 14.13 -14.40
C GLU A 252 -5.50 14.75 -14.35
N ASP A 253 -5.29 15.65 -13.38
CA ASP A 253 -4.04 16.34 -13.14
C ASP A 253 -3.70 16.30 -11.65
N ILE A 254 -2.59 15.62 -11.32
CA ILE A 254 -1.95 15.57 -10.00
C ILE A 254 -0.60 16.32 -9.99
N GLY A 255 -0.29 17.07 -11.05
CA GLY A 255 0.91 17.88 -11.19
C GLY A 255 2.19 17.05 -11.30
N ASP A 256 3.24 17.45 -10.58
CA ASP A 256 4.53 16.77 -10.55
C ASP A 256 4.51 15.43 -9.79
N ILE A 257 3.35 14.97 -9.29
CA ILE A 257 3.30 13.79 -8.42
C ILE A 257 3.17 12.50 -9.25
N CYS A 258 3.88 11.46 -8.81
CA CYS A 258 3.63 10.06 -9.15
C CYS A 258 2.99 9.35 -7.95
N ILE A 259 1.92 8.59 -8.18
CA ILE A 259 1.29 7.76 -7.14
C ILE A 259 1.65 6.30 -7.37
N PHE A 260 2.16 5.61 -6.35
CA PHE A 260 2.53 4.20 -6.41
C PHE A 260 1.51 3.34 -5.65
N LEU A 261 0.86 2.43 -6.37
CA LEU A 261 -0.15 1.50 -5.86
C LEU A 261 0.34 0.06 -5.98
N SER A 262 0.19 -0.71 -4.91
CA SER A 262 0.50 -2.14 -4.86
C SER A 262 -0.23 -2.80 -3.69
N LYS A 263 0.10 -4.06 -3.36
CA LYS A 263 -0.32 -4.68 -2.09
C LYS A 263 0.35 -4.10 -0.84
N SER A 264 1.21 -3.11 -1.01
CA SER A 264 1.88 -2.37 0.06
C SER A 264 1.15 -1.06 0.35
N GLU A 265 1.56 -0.36 1.41
CA GLU A 265 1.09 1.00 1.65
C GLU A 265 1.39 1.88 0.43
N ALA A 266 0.35 2.54 -0.10
CA ALA A 266 0.48 3.43 -1.24
C ALA A 266 1.25 4.69 -0.84
N PHE A 267 2.04 5.23 -1.77
CA PHE A 267 2.85 6.42 -1.51
C PHE A 267 2.95 7.32 -2.74
N CYS A 268 3.31 8.58 -2.49
CA CYS A 268 3.51 9.61 -3.51
C CYS A 268 4.99 10.01 -3.59
N VAL A 269 5.47 10.25 -4.81
CA VAL A 269 6.83 10.76 -5.08
C VAL A 269 6.72 11.93 -6.06
N PRO A 270 7.34 13.09 -5.79
CA PRO A 270 7.49 14.13 -6.81
C PRO A 270 8.40 13.62 -7.93
N ALA A 271 7.93 13.60 -9.18
CA ALA A 271 8.70 13.14 -10.33
C ALA A 271 10.01 13.93 -10.48
N SER A 272 9.97 15.24 -10.19
CA SER A 272 11.17 16.09 -10.14
C SER A 272 12.25 15.63 -9.16
N SER A 273 11.90 14.84 -8.13
CA SER A 273 12.86 14.29 -7.15
C SER A 273 13.57 13.02 -7.61
N CYS A 274 13.11 12.39 -8.69
CA CYS A 274 13.62 11.12 -9.20
C CYS A 274 13.63 11.13 -10.74
N PRO A 275 14.75 11.51 -11.38
CA PRO A 275 14.87 11.54 -12.84
C PRO A 275 14.46 10.20 -13.48
N GLY A 276 13.58 10.26 -14.48
CA GLY A 276 13.03 9.08 -15.16
C GLY A 276 11.59 8.73 -14.74
N LEU A 277 11.14 9.21 -13.57
CA LEU A 277 9.71 9.17 -13.27
C LEU A 277 8.93 10.14 -14.14
N LYS A 278 7.70 9.73 -14.48
CA LYS A 278 6.78 10.53 -15.28
C LYS A 278 5.81 11.28 -14.36
N PRO A 279 5.78 12.62 -14.39
CA PRO A 279 4.80 13.39 -13.63
C PRO A 279 3.37 13.03 -14.07
N ASN A 280 2.38 13.40 -13.25
CA ASN A 280 0.97 13.14 -13.50
C ASN A 280 0.64 11.67 -13.84
N SER A 281 1.29 10.72 -13.15
CA SER A 281 1.19 9.29 -13.49
C SER A 281 0.97 8.41 -12.26
N ILE A 282 0.33 7.26 -12.48
CA ILE A 282 0.01 6.26 -11.45
C ILE A 282 0.73 4.97 -11.78
N TYR A 283 1.66 4.58 -10.94
CA TYR A 283 2.44 3.35 -11.06
C TYR A 283 1.72 2.25 -10.30
N VAL A 284 1.39 1.14 -10.97
CA VAL A 284 0.62 0.04 -10.40
C VAL A 284 1.44 -1.24 -10.47
N ALA A 285 1.54 -1.92 -9.33
CA ALA A 285 2.16 -3.23 -9.20
C ALA A 285 1.10 -4.24 -8.74
N ASP A 286 0.64 -5.03 -9.71
CA ASP A 286 -0.16 -6.23 -9.50
C ASP A 286 0.52 -7.39 -10.23
N ARG A 287 -0.17 -8.17 -11.08
CA ARG A 287 0.49 -9.24 -11.84
C ARG A 287 1.71 -8.78 -12.66
N VAL A 288 1.69 -7.52 -13.08
CA VAL A 288 2.79 -6.86 -13.79
C VAL A 288 3.00 -5.46 -13.22
N PHE A 289 4.23 -4.96 -13.30
CA PHE A 289 4.49 -3.56 -13.06
C PHE A 289 4.02 -2.74 -14.26
N SER A 290 3.46 -1.58 -14.00
CA SER A 290 2.87 -0.73 -15.03
C SER A 290 2.73 0.71 -14.60
N VAL A 291 2.51 1.60 -15.57
CA VAL A 291 2.25 3.02 -15.36
C VAL A 291 1.04 3.45 -16.19
N TYR A 292 0.16 4.23 -15.55
CA TYR A 292 -0.96 4.92 -16.18
C TYR A 292 -0.66 6.42 -16.20
N ASP A 293 -0.56 6.98 -17.40
CA ASP A 293 -0.42 8.42 -17.60
C ASP A 293 -1.82 9.05 -17.60
N LEU A 294 -2.09 9.95 -16.64
CA LEU A 294 -3.40 10.62 -16.53
C LEU A 294 -3.65 11.63 -17.65
N THR A 295 -2.59 12.23 -18.21
CA THR A 295 -2.67 13.19 -19.32
C THR A 295 -3.07 12.51 -20.62
N THR A 296 -2.39 11.42 -21.00
CA THR A 296 -2.67 10.71 -22.25
C THR A 296 -3.74 9.62 -22.10
N LYS A 297 -4.08 9.25 -20.86
CA LYS A 297 -4.97 8.14 -20.50
C LYS A 297 -4.49 6.80 -21.06
N THR A 298 -3.17 6.64 -21.19
CA THR A 298 -2.55 5.41 -21.71
C THR A 298 -1.90 4.61 -20.61
N PHE A 299 -1.96 3.29 -20.75
CA PHE A 299 -1.31 2.35 -19.85
C PHE A 299 -0.09 1.74 -20.54
N HIS A 300 1.03 1.70 -19.85
CA HIS A 300 2.24 1.03 -20.30
C HIS A 300 2.61 -0.06 -19.30
N HIS A 301 2.77 -1.28 -19.80
CA HIS A 301 3.28 -2.40 -19.02
C HIS A 301 4.80 -2.45 -19.16
N PHE A 302 5.51 -2.55 -18.04
CA PHE A 302 6.94 -2.79 -18.11
C PHE A 302 7.19 -4.23 -18.54
N LYS A 303 8.08 -4.41 -19.51
CA LYS A 303 8.54 -5.73 -19.91
C LYS A 303 9.56 -6.21 -18.89
N TYR A 304 9.32 -7.36 -18.28
CA TYR A 304 10.37 -8.01 -17.52
C TYR A 304 11.53 -8.37 -18.46
N PRO A 305 12.78 -8.14 -18.05
CA PRO A 305 13.94 -8.61 -18.81
C PRO A 305 13.84 -10.11 -19.08
N ILE A 306 14.20 -10.55 -20.29
CA ILE A 306 14.12 -11.96 -20.70
C ILE A 306 14.99 -12.84 -19.79
N ASP A 307 16.09 -12.29 -19.27
CA ASP A 307 17.05 -12.96 -18.39
C ASP A 307 16.77 -12.73 -16.90
N ALA A 308 15.60 -12.20 -16.55
CA ALA A 308 15.20 -12.01 -15.16
C ALA A 308 15.11 -13.37 -14.43
N PRO A 309 15.76 -13.57 -13.27
CA PRO A 309 15.68 -14.84 -12.57
C PRO A 309 14.23 -15.20 -12.21
N GLU A 310 13.85 -16.47 -12.39
CA GLU A 310 12.50 -16.99 -12.07
C GLU A 310 12.06 -16.74 -10.61
N LYS A 311 13.01 -16.40 -9.74
CA LYS A 311 12.85 -16.16 -8.29
C LYS A 311 12.89 -14.69 -7.89
N ILE A 312 12.66 -13.73 -8.80
CA ILE A 312 12.38 -12.36 -8.35
C ILE A 312 11.14 -12.39 -7.45
N SER A 313 11.28 -11.82 -6.26
CA SER A 313 10.35 -11.85 -5.13
C SER A 313 8.88 -11.92 -5.55
N ARG A 314 8.18 -12.94 -5.04
CA ARG A 314 6.80 -13.34 -5.39
C ARG A 314 5.70 -12.32 -5.07
N VAL A 315 6.05 -11.09 -4.68
CA VAL A 315 5.07 -10.03 -4.42
C VAL A 315 5.49 -8.75 -5.14
N PRO A 316 4.64 -8.26 -6.05
CA PRO A 316 4.84 -7.02 -6.79
C PRO A 316 4.56 -5.85 -5.83
N CYS A 317 5.53 -5.48 -5.00
CA CYS A 317 5.49 -4.26 -4.20
C CYS A 317 6.37 -3.19 -4.82
N TRP A 318 5.86 -1.97 -4.90
CA TRP A 318 6.71 -0.81 -5.15
C TRP A 318 7.48 -0.48 -3.89
N LEU A 319 8.77 -0.23 -4.06
CA LEU A 319 9.61 0.38 -3.02
C LEU A 319 9.80 1.85 -3.38
N PRO A 320 9.89 2.75 -2.39
CA PRO A 320 10.24 4.14 -2.64
C PRO A 320 11.53 4.21 -3.47
N PRO A 321 11.53 4.96 -4.59
CA PRO A 321 12.73 5.13 -5.40
C PRO A 321 13.84 5.78 -4.58
N VAL A 322 15.07 5.38 -4.85
CA VAL A 322 16.26 5.99 -4.26
C VAL A 322 16.60 7.21 -5.09
N SER A 323 16.63 8.40 -4.46
CA SER A 323 17.25 9.57 -5.09
C SER A 323 18.73 9.24 -5.34
N VAL A 324 19.12 9.22 -6.62
CA VAL A 324 20.51 9.02 -7.04
C VAL A 324 21.30 10.30 -6.82
#